data_AF-A0A375J4T1-F1
#
_entry.id   AF-A0A375J4T1-F1
#
_cell.length_a   1.000
_cell.length_b   1.000
_cell.length_c   1.000
_cell.angle_alpha   90.00
_cell.angle_beta   90.00
_cell.angle_gamma   90.00
#
_symmetry.space_group_name_H-M   'P 1'
#
loop_
_entity.id
_entity.type
_entity.pdbx_description
1 polymer ?
#
loop_
_entity_poly.entity_id
_entity_poly.type
_entity_poly.pdbx_seq_one_letter_code
_entity_poly.pdbx_strand_id
1 'polypeptide(L)'
;MPAFTDTTTVLERHLLLQLGDRLKRLRKARKLSTVEMAKSVGISRTTLAAVEAGDPAPTMGTYLRVMSVLGVAGDLALLVSDTFQPPPPDSAAGASTRARPHVQVMVRTDPSRHEAQDLQSMALHKEAIRMIQDDPALLDRAHEVLRRWRLQGDARSDSLWSEWEAILAKQSWRKVLGRTRRAQELRQASPLPTILPEALRQDVLAQVRSLKKGVVLGDQE
;
A
#
# COMPACT_ATOMS: atom_id res chain seq x y z
N MET A 1 -20.56 9.49 14.15
CA MET A 1 -20.18 8.33 13.32
C MET A 1 -18.74 8.56 12.88
N PRO A 2 -17.72 7.95 13.50
CA PRO A 2 -16.37 8.12 13.00
C PRO A 2 -16.23 7.32 11.70
N ALA A 3 -15.76 8.00 10.67
CA ALA A 3 -15.39 7.41 9.38
C ALA A 3 -14.28 6.37 9.61
N PHE A 4 -14.31 5.28 8.86
CA PHE A 4 -13.29 4.24 8.84
C PHE A 4 -11.88 4.86 8.86
N THR A 5 -11.23 4.83 10.02
CA THR A 5 -9.82 5.16 10.17
C THR A 5 -9.04 3.99 9.59
N ASP A 6 -8.74 4.04 8.30
CA ASP A 6 -7.89 3.05 7.63
C ASP A 6 -6.44 3.24 8.09
N THR A 7 -6.15 2.67 9.25
CA THR A 7 -4.81 2.26 9.65
C THR A 7 -4.42 1.09 8.74
N THR A 8 -4.12 1.38 7.47
CA THR A 8 -3.71 0.33 6.53
C THR A 8 -2.43 -0.29 7.06
N THR A 9 -2.51 -1.49 7.64
CA THR A 9 -1.33 -2.15 8.20
C THR A 9 -0.28 -2.31 7.09
N VAL A 10 1.00 -2.22 7.41
CA VAL A 10 2.09 -2.41 6.42
C VAL A 10 1.90 -3.73 5.64
N LEU A 11 1.31 -4.73 6.30
CA LEU A 11 0.90 -6.00 5.72
C LEU A 11 -0.23 -5.87 4.68
N GLU A 12 -1.36 -5.24 5.01
CA GLU A 12 -2.46 -4.99 4.07
C GLU A 12 -1.98 -4.25 2.82
N ARG A 13 -1.11 -3.25 3.02
CA ARG A 13 -0.49 -2.54 1.90
C ARG A 13 0.33 -3.50 1.04
N HIS A 14 1.17 -4.33 1.65
CA HIS A 14 1.98 -5.31 0.91
C HIS A 14 1.11 -6.31 0.12
N LEU A 15 0.00 -6.78 0.70
CA LEU A 15 -0.95 -7.67 0.03
C LEU A 15 -1.56 -7.01 -1.21
N LEU A 16 -2.01 -5.75 -1.10
CA LEU A 16 -2.55 -5.00 -2.23
C LEU A 16 -1.50 -4.78 -3.34
N LEU A 17 -0.25 -4.49 -2.95
CA LEU A 17 0.87 -4.36 -3.88
C LEU A 17 1.12 -5.66 -4.66
N GLN A 18 1.18 -6.79 -3.95
CA GLN A 18 1.36 -8.10 -4.57
C GLN A 18 0.20 -8.46 -5.50
N LEU A 19 -1.04 -8.13 -5.11
CA LEU A 19 -2.22 -8.33 -5.96
C LEU A 19 -2.10 -7.50 -7.24
N GLY A 20 -1.84 -6.19 -7.13
CA GLY A 20 -1.67 -5.30 -8.29
C GLY A 20 -0.59 -5.78 -9.26
N ASP A 21 0.54 -6.25 -8.73
CA ASP A 21 1.64 -6.79 -9.55
C ASP A 21 1.27 -8.10 -10.27
N ARG A 22 0.48 -8.98 -9.64
CA ARG A 22 -0.05 -10.19 -10.29
C ARG A 22 -1.01 -9.82 -11.42
N LEU A 23 -1.95 -8.90 -11.17
CA LEU A 23 -2.91 -8.45 -12.19
C LEU A 23 -2.20 -7.82 -13.40
N LYS A 24 -1.19 -6.98 -13.14
CA LYS A 24 -0.36 -6.37 -14.20
C LYS A 24 0.38 -7.42 -15.02
N ARG A 25 0.94 -8.45 -14.36
CA ARG A 25 1.62 -9.56 -15.05
C ARG A 25 0.64 -10.36 -15.91
N LEU A 26 -0.54 -10.68 -15.39
CA LEU A 26 -1.59 -11.38 -16.14
C LEU A 26 -2.03 -10.58 -17.38
N ARG A 27 -2.24 -9.27 -17.25
CA ARG A 27 -2.55 -8.41 -18.39
C ARG A 27 -1.45 -8.47 -19.46
N LYS A 28 -0.19 -8.32 -19.05
CA LYS A 28 0.97 -8.39 -19.97
C LYS A 28 1.09 -9.75 -20.64
N ALA A 29 0.86 -10.84 -19.91
CA ALA A 29 0.88 -12.20 -20.46
C ALA A 29 -0.19 -12.39 -21.56
N ARG A 30 -1.34 -11.71 -21.42
CA ARG A 30 -2.42 -11.65 -22.42
C ARG A 30 -2.17 -10.65 -23.55
N LYS A 31 -1.00 -10.00 -23.58
CA LYS A 31 -0.61 -8.98 -24.58
C LYS A 31 -1.59 -7.79 -24.67
N LEU A 32 -2.32 -7.50 -23.59
CA LEU A 32 -3.25 -6.37 -23.54
C LEU A 32 -2.50 -5.10 -23.14
N SER A 33 -2.62 -4.04 -23.94
CA SER A 33 -2.11 -2.73 -23.56
C SER A 33 -2.92 -2.15 -22.40
N THR A 34 -2.34 -1.16 -21.69
CA THR A 34 -3.06 -0.44 -20.64
C THR A 34 -4.32 0.25 -21.19
N VAL A 35 -4.30 0.69 -22.45
CA VAL A 35 -5.43 1.39 -23.08
C VAL A 35 -6.55 0.41 -23.40
N GLU A 36 -6.23 -0.71 -24.04
CA GLU A 36 -7.21 -1.75 -24.39
C GLU A 36 -7.87 -2.33 -23.15
N MET A 37 -7.08 -2.62 -22.12
CA MET A 37 -7.60 -3.14 -20.86
C MET A 37 -8.48 -2.12 -20.14
N ALA A 38 -8.07 -0.85 -20.08
CA ALA A 38 -8.89 0.19 -19.44
C ALA A 38 -10.24 0.32 -20.15
N LYS A 39 -10.24 0.26 -21.49
CA LYS A 39 -11.45 0.29 -22.31
C LYS A 39 -12.34 -0.94 -22.08
N SER A 40 -11.78 -2.15 -22.04
CA SER A 40 -12.57 -3.38 -21.84
C SER A 40 -13.17 -3.48 -20.44
N VAL A 41 -12.50 -2.92 -19.43
CA VAL A 41 -13.00 -2.84 -18.06
C VAL A 41 -14.01 -1.70 -17.87
N GLY A 42 -13.99 -0.69 -18.75
CA GLY A 42 -14.84 0.51 -18.63
C GLY A 42 -14.33 1.52 -17.60
N ILE A 43 -13.01 1.66 -17.45
CA ILE A 43 -12.38 2.59 -16.51
C ILE A 43 -11.34 3.47 -17.20
N SER A 44 -10.89 4.53 -16.52
CA SER A 44 -9.81 5.36 -17.03
C SER A 44 -8.45 4.65 -16.96
N ARG A 45 -7.50 5.05 -17.82
CA ARG A 45 -6.11 4.56 -17.78
C ARG A 45 -5.45 4.80 -16.42
N THR A 46 -5.77 5.92 -15.77
CA THR A 46 -5.25 6.27 -14.46
C THR A 46 -5.82 5.37 -13.37
N THR A 47 -7.10 5.03 -13.42
CA THR A 47 -7.72 4.05 -12.51
C THR A 47 -7.10 2.66 -12.68
N LEU A 48 -6.89 2.19 -13.91
CA LEU A 48 -6.22 0.90 -14.14
C LEU A 48 -4.78 0.93 -13.60
N ALA A 49 -4.04 2.02 -13.81
CA ALA A 49 -2.69 2.17 -13.27
C ALA A 49 -2.67 2.16 -11.74
N ALA A 50 -3.68 2.73 -11.07
CA ALA A 50 -3.82 2.70 -9.61
C ALA A 50 -4.08 1.27 -9.10
N VAL A 51 -4.96 0.51 -9.76
CA VAL A 51 -5.21 -0.91 -9.45
C VAL A 51 -3.94 -1.74 -9.61
N GLU A 52 -3.21 -1.58 -10.71
CA GLU A 52 -1.93 -2.28 -10.94
C GLU A 52 -0.80 -1.86 -9.99
N ALA A 53 -0.95 -0.70 -9.34
CA ALA A 53 -0.04 -0.22 -8.31
C ALA A 53 -0.50 -0.62 -6.89
N GLY A 54 -1.57 -1.41 -6.77
CA GLY A 54 -2.14 -1.85 -5.50
C GLY A 54 -2.70 -0.71 -4.65
N ASP A 55 -3.09 0.42 -5.25
CA ASP A 55 -3.70 1.56 -4.55
C ASP A 55 -4.97 1.12 -3.78
N PRO A 56 -5.17 1.49 -2.50
CA PRO A 56 -6.42 1.17 -1.79
C PRO A 56 -7.63 2.01 -2.27
N ALA A 57 -7.41 3.13 -2.96
CA ALA A 57 -8.49 4.05 -3.34
C ALA A 57 -9.48 3.50 -4.39
N PRO A 58 -9.08 2.73 -5.43
CA PRO A 58 -10.01 2.01 -6.28
C PRO A 58 -10.90 1.06 -5.48
N THR A 59 -12.21 1.14 -5.71
CA THR A 59 -13.19 0.30 -5.00
C THR A 59 -12.92 -1.19 -5.20
N MET A 60 -13.34 -2.05 -4.27
CA MET A 60 -13.29 -3.51 -4.43
C MET A 60 -13.98 -3.96 -5.74
N GLY A 61 -15.10 -3.31 -6.10
CA GLY A 61 -15.80 -3.55 -7.37
C GLY A 61 -14.96 -3.19 -8.62
N THR A 62 -14.00 -2.28 -8.51
CA THR A 62 -13.05 -1.95 -9.58
C THR A 62 -12.01 -3.07 -9.74
N TYR A 63 -11.43 -3.56 -8.64
CA TYR A 63 -10.53 -4.71 -8.65
C TYR A 63 -11.21 -5.95 -9.26
N LEU A 64 -12.43 -6.23 -8.83
CA LEU A 64 -13.28 -7.31 -9.35
C LEU A 64 -13.51 -7.24 -10.87
N ARG A 65 -13.81 -6.06 -11.41
CA ARG A 65 -14.01 -5.88 -12.85
C ARG A 65 -12.72 -6.14 -13.64
N VAL A 66 -11.58 -5.68 -13.13
CA VAL A 66 -10.26 -5.98 -13.72
C VAL A 66 -9.99 -7.49 -13.69
N MET A 67 -10.22 -8.15 -12.56
CA MET A 67 -10.07 -9.60 -12.42
C MET A 67 -10.99 -10.39 -13.35
N SER A 68 -12.21 -9.90 -13.58
CA SER A 68 -13.19 -10.53 -14.48
C SER A 68 -12.71 -10.54 -15.92
N VAL A 69 -12.22 -9.40 -16.43
CA VAL A 69 -11.64 -9.31 -17.79
C VAL A 69 -10.34 -10.14 -17.90
N LEU A 70 -9.58 -10.24 -16.80
CA LEU A 70 -8.42 -11.14 -16.71
C LEU A 70 -8.79 -12.61 -16.44
N GLY A 71 -10.07 -12.98 -16.38
CA GLY A 71 -10.52 -14.36 -16.20
C GLY A 71 -10.08 -15.01 -14.88
N VAL A 72 -9.80 -14.21 -13.85
CA VAL A 72 -9.37 -14.66 -12.50
C VAL A 72 -10.33 -14.20 -11.41
N ALA A 73 -11.53 -13.73 -11.76
CA ALA A 73 -12.54 -13.34 -10.78
C ALA A 73 -12.98 -14.52 -9.88
N GLY A 74 -12.92 -15.76 -10.39
CA GLY A 74 -13.21 -16.96 -9.62
C GLY A 74 -12.28 -17.18 -8.42
N ASP A 75 -11.06 -16.65 -8.47
CA ASP A 75 -10.09 -16.75 -7.37
C ASP A 75 -10.58 -16.05 -6.10
N LEU A 76 -11.51 -15.08 -6.21
CA LEU A 76 -12.14 -14.46 -5.03
C LEU A 76 -12.98 -15.45 -4.23
N ALA A 77 -13.58 -16.46 -4.87
CA ALA A 77 -14.27 -17.54 -4.17
C ALA A 77 -13.30 -18.41 -3.36
N LEU A 78 -12.01 -18.41 -3.70
CA LEU A 78 -10.97 -19.14 -2.97
C LEU A 78 -10.35 -18.33 -1.81
N LEU A 79 -10.66 -17.03 -1.69
CA LEU A 79 -10.08 -16.17 -0.65
C LEU A 79 -10.68 -16.41 0.73
N VAL A 80 -11.91 -16.90 0.80
CA VAL A 80 -12.56 -17.33 2.05
C VAL A 80 -12.78 -18.84 1.92
N SER A 81 -11.83 -19.62 2.39
CA SER A 81 -11.98 -21.08 2.43
C SER A 81 -13.04 -21.50 3.44
N ASP A 82 -13.75 -22.61 3.17
CA ASP A 82 -14.73 -23.21 4.10
C ASP A 82 -14.13 -23.59 5.46
N THR A 83 -12.80 -23.56 5.60
CA THR A 83 -12.09 -23.69 6.88
C THR A 83 -12.50 -22.66 7.93
N PHE A 84 -13.09 -21.52 7.51
CA PHE A 84 -13.55 -20.46 8.41
C PHE A 84 -15.06 -20.45 8.63
N GLN A 85 -15.83 -21.38 8.05
CA GLN A 85 -17.25 -21.50 8.38
C GLN A 85 -17.39 -22.06 9.80
N PRO A 86 -18.08 -21.36 10.71
CA PRO A 86 -18.45 -21.96 11.99
C PRO A 86 -19.34 -23.17 11.69
N PRO A 87 -19.09 -24.34 12.32
CA PRO A 87 -19.94 -25.51 12.10
C PRO A 87 -21.39 -25.17 12.47
N PRO A 88 -22.38 -25.73 11.77
CA PRO A 88 -23.78 -25.56 12.14
C PRO A 88 -23.98 -25.94 13.62
N PRO A 89 -24.80 -25.18 14.37
CA PRO A 89 -24.93 -25.32 15.82
C PRO A 89 -25.32 -26.75 16.26
N ASP A 90 -25.99 -27.52 15.40
CA ASP A 90 -26.45 -28.89 15.69
C ASP A 90 -25.66 -29.98 14.93
N SER A 91 -24.50 -29.65 14.37
CA SER A 91 -23.65 -30.63 13.67
C SER A 91 -22.70 -31.35 14.63
N ALA A 92 -22.35 -32.61 14.32
CA ALA A 92 -21.31 -33.35 15.04
C ALA A 92 -19.94 -32.62 15.05
N ALA A 93 -19.71 -31.73 14.08
CA ALA A 93 -18.53 -30.85 14.03
C ALA A 93 -18.60 -29.70 15.07
N GLY A 94 -19.78 -29.21 15.41
CA GLY A 94 -20.00 -28.22 16.49
C GLY A 94 -19.84 -28.82 17.89
N ALA A 95 -20.09 -30.12 18.04
CA ALA A 95 -19.86 -30.88 19.27
C ALA A 95 -18.44 -31.48 19.39
N SER A 96 -17.59 -31.31 18.36
CA SER A 96 -16.26 -31.91 18.33
C SER A 96 -15.24 -31.05 19.07
N THR A 97 -14.47 -31.66 19.98
CA THR A 97 -13.28 -31.08 20.63
C THR A 97 -12.00 -31.19 19.79
N ARG A 98 -12.10 -31.68 18.53
CA ARG A 98 -10.93 -31.74 17.64
C ARG A 98 -10.50 -30.33 17.29
N ALA A 99 -9.24 -30.01 17.58
CA ALA A 99 -8.63 -28.74 17.17
C ALA A 99 -8.85 -28.53 15.66
N ARG A 100 -9.37 -27.35 15.31
CA ARG A 100 -9.59 -26.97 13.91
C ARG A 100 -8.26 -27.06 13.16
N PRO A 101 -8.24 -27.47 11.88
CA PRO A 101 -7.02 -27.40 11.09
C PRO A 101 -6.58 -25.93 10.95
N HIS A 102 -5.48 -25.59 11.61
CA HIS A 102 -4.90 -24.25 11.55
C HIS A 102 -4.10 -24.09 10.26
N VAL A 103 -4.49 -23.14 9.41
CA VAL A 103 -3.74 -22.78 8.21
C VAL A 103 -2.92 -21.53 8.51
N GLN A 104 -1.59 -21.69 8.56
CA GLN A 104 -0.64 -20.59 8.72
C GLN A 104 -0.12 -20.14 7.34
N VAL A 105 -0.32 -18.89 6.98
CA VAL A 105 0.23 -18.29 5.74
C VAL A 105 1.39 -17.37 6.10
N MET A 106 2.60 -17.70 5.64
CA MET A 106 3.78 -16.85 5.83
C MET A 106 3.90 -15.83 4.69
N VAL A 107 3.77 -14.54 5.01
CA VAL A 107 3.95 -13.45 4.05
C VAL A 107 5.33 -12.83 4.21
N ARG A 108 6.11 -12.80 3.12
CA ARG A 108 7.45 -12.18 3.06
C ARG A 108 7.51 -11.16 1.91
N THR A 109 8.36 -10.15 2.05
CA THR A 109 8.79 -9.29 0.95
C THR A 109 9.94 -9.98 0.20
N ASP A 110 10.08 -9.78 -1.12
CA ASP A 110 11.27 -10.25 -1.85
C ASP A 110 12.52 -9.61 -1.21
N PRO A 111 13.56 -10.39 -0.85
CA PRO A 111 14.68 -9.93 -0.02
C PRO A 111 15.65 -8.98 -0.74
N SER A 112 15.43 -8.60 -2.00
CA SER A 112 16.26 -7.57 -2.62
C SER A 112 16.21 -6.29 -1.75
N ARG A 113 17.38 -5.83 -1.28
CA ARG A 113 17.51 -4.68 -0.35
C ARG A 113 16.70 -3.45 -0.80
N HIS A 114 16.50 -3.30 -2.11
CA HIS A 114 15.81 -2.18 -2.74
C HIS A 114 14.28 -2.18 -2.51
N GLU A 115 13.58 -3.32 -2.62
CA GLU A 115 12.11 -3.35 -2.41
C GLU A 115 11.74 -3.09 -0.96
N ALA A 116 12.52 -3.66 -0.05
CA ALA A 116 12.28 -3.57 1.38
C ALA A 116 12.50 -2.14 1.91
N GLN A 117 13.43 -1.39 1.31
CA GLN A 117 13.65 0.03 1.60
C GLN A 117 12.58 0.92 0.95
N ASP A 118 12.09 0.52 -0.23
CA ASP A 118 10.99 1.23 -0.88
C ASP A 118 9.68 1.12 -0.10
N LEU A 119 9.35 -0.06 0.41
CA LEU A 119 8.20 -0.30 1.29
C LEU A 119 8.24 0.54 2.56
N GLN A 120 9.41 0.60 3.21
CA GLN A 120 9.62 1.44 4.38
C GLN A 120 9.37 2.92 4.07
N SER A 121 9.99 3.42 3.00
CA SER A 121 9.83 4.80 2.58
C SER A 121 8.36 5.10 2.27
N MET A 122 7.70 4.24 1.51
CA MET A 122 6.28 4.36 1.15
C MET A 122 5.37 4.40 2.39
N ALA A 123 5.60 3.52 3.37
CA ALA A 123 4.79 3.45 4.58
C ALA A 123 4.88 4.74 5.41
N LEU A 124 6.10 5.26 5.62
CA LEU A 124 6.30 6.52 6.33
C LEU A 124 5.64 7.72 5.62
N HIS A 125 5.71 7.77 4.29
CA HIS A 125 5.09 8.87 3.54
C HIS A 125 3.56 8.83 3.62
N LYS A 126 2.96 7.63 3.54
CA LYS A 126 1.52 7.47 3.70
C LYS A 126 1.05 7.93 5.08
N GLU A 127 1.77 7.54 6.12
CA GLU A 127 1.42 7.93 7.49
C GLU A 127 1.55 9.44 7.70
N ALA A 128 2.61 10.05 7.17
CA ALA A 128 2.78 11.50 7.23
C ALA A 128 1.65 12.25 6.48
N ILE A 129 1.22 11.75 5.33
CA ILE A 129 0.10 12.33 4.58
C ILE A 129 -1.22 12.19 5.36
N ARG A 130 -1.46 11.04 5.98
CA ARG A 130 -2.63 10.80 6.83
C ARG A 130 -2.66 11.80 7.98
N MET A 131 -1.54 11.97 8.68
CA MET A 131 -1.43 12.95 9.76
C MET A 131 -1.63 14.39 9.27
N ILE A 132 -1.14 14.77 8.08
CA ILE A 132 -1.40 16.09 7.50
C ILE A 132 -2.89 16.30 7.19
N GLN A 133 -3.61 15.26 6.79
CA GLN A 133 -5.05 15.34 6.55
C GLN A 133 -5.84 15.54 7.86
N ASP A 134 -5.37 14.94 8.95
CA ASP A 134 -5.97 15.06 10.29
C ASP A 134 -5.58 16.38 10.98
N ASP A 135 -4.34 16.83 10.82
CA ASP A 135 -3.75 18.05 11.38
C ASP A 135 -3.00 18.86 10.31
N PRO A 136 -3.65 19.87 9.71
CA PRO A 136 -3.04 20.73 8.71
C PRO A 136 -1.80 21.50 9.20
N ALA A 137 -1.59 21.69 10.51
CA ALA A 137 -0.40 22.39 11.03
C ALA A 137 0.90 21.62 10.73
N LEU A 138 0.82 20.30 10.51
CA LEU A 138 1.95 19.50 10.09
C LEU A 138 2.42 19.82 8.66
N LEU A 139 1.54 20.38 7.83
CA LEU A 139 1.91 20.86 6.50
C LEU A 139 2.84 22.07 6.62
N ASP A 140 2.58 22.99 7.56
CA ASP A 140 3.43 24.15 7.79
C ASP A 140 4.81 23.75 8.31
N ARG A 141 4.88 22.79 9.25
CA ARG A 141 6.15 22.20 9.69
C ARG A 141 6.94 21.57 8.53
N ALA A 142 6.27 20.90 7.60
CA ALA A 142 6.95 20.33 6.42
C ALA A 142 7.56 21.44 5.54
N HIS A 143 6.85 22.56 5.34
CA HIS A 143 7.39 23.72 4.63
C HIS A 143 8.58 24.35 5.36
N GLU A 144 8.53 24.47 6.69
CA GLU A 144 9.65 24.99 7.49
C GLU A 144 10.91 24.14 7.39
N VAL A 145 10.77 22.80 7.47
CA VAL A 145 11.89 21.87 7.27
C VAL A 145 12.51 22.08 5.88
N LEU A 146 11.69 22.18 4.84
CA LEU A 146 12.16 22.37 3.47
C LEU A 146 12.88 23.72 3.28
N ARG A 147 12.34 24.81 3.88
CA ARG A 147 13.00 26.13 3.88
C ARG A 147 14.36 26.08 4.58
N ARG A 148 14.46 25.40 5.73
CA ARG A 148 15.73 25.24 6.45
C ARG A 148 16.78 24.48 5.63
N TRP A 149 16.39 23.39 4.97
CA TRP A 149 17.31 22.62 4.10
C TRP A 149 17.84 23.45 2.94
N ARG A 150 16.97 24.26 2.32
CA ARG A 150 17.37 25.18 1.25
C ARG A 150 18.38 26.22 1.68
N LEU A 151 18.18 26.80 2.88
CA LEU A 151 19.13 27.76 3.45
C LEU A 151 20.49 27.12 3.76
N GLN A 152 20.53 25.81 4.04
CA GLN A 152 21.76 25.05 4.32
C GLN A 152 22.49 24.56 3.06
N GLY A 153 21.90 24.71 1.87
CA GLY A 153 22.63 24.87 0.60
C GLY A 153 23.30 23.62 0.04
N ASP A 154 22.52 22.64 -0.43
CA ASP A 154 23.00 21.70 -1.45
C ASP A 154 22.31 21.96 -2.80
N ALA A 155 23.02 22.63 -3.71
CA ALA A 155 22.53 22.97 -5.04
C ALA A 155 22.11 21.73 -5.86
N ARG A 156 22.64 20.54 -5.55
CA ARG A 156 22.30 19.30 -6.26
C ARG A 156 20.85 18.85 -6.04
N SER A 157 20.27 19.21 -4.90
CA SER A 157 18.91 18.79 -4.51
C SER A 157 17.85 19.88 -4.70
N ASP A 158 18.23 21.08 -5.17
CA ASP A 158 17.30 22.22 -5.24
C ASP A 158 16.14 22.02 -6.22
N SER A 159 16.35 21.26 -7.30
CA SER A 159 15.27 20.89 -8.22
C SER A 159 14.24 19.96 -7.55
N LEU A 160 14.68 19.05 -6.68
CA LEU A 160 13.80 18.16 -5.91
C LEU A 160 13.06 18.94 -4.83
N TRP A 161 13.72 19.89 -4.17
CA TRP A 161 13.10 20.76 -3.17
C TRP A 161 12.06 21.70 -3.78
N SER A 162 12.33 22.28 -4.95
CA SER A 162 11.33 23.05 -5.71
C SER A 162 10.10 22.22 -6.03
N GLU A 163 10.29 20.97 -6.48
CA GLU A 163 9.17 20.08 -6.78
C GLU A 163 8.39 19.71 -5.50
N TRP A 164 9.09 19.50 -4.38
CA TRP A 164 8.46 19.26 -3.08
C TRP A 164 7.64 20.45 -2.58
N GLU A 165 8.12 21.67 -2.75
CA GLU A 165 7.36 22.89 -2.41
C GLU A 165 6.05 22.96 -3.21
N ALA A 166 6.11 22.66 -4.51
CA ALA A 166 4.91 22.57 -5.34
C ALA A 166 3.97 21.42 -4.93
N ILE A 167 4.53 20.28 -4.48
CA ILE A 167 3.76 19.13 -3.98
C ILE A 167 3.03 19.47 -2.69
N LEU A 168 3.71 20.11 -1.73
CA LEU A 168 3.12 20.50 -0.45
C LEU A 168 2.03 21.57 -0.67
N ALA A 169 2.32 22.59 -1.47
CA ALA A 169 1.36 23.67 -1.76
C ALA A 169 0.09 23.18 -2.47
N LYS A 170 0.21 22.22 -3.40
CA LYS A 170 -0.92 21.66 -4.16
C LYS A 170 -1.45 20.35 -3.57
N GLN A 171 -0.87 19.87 -2.47
CA GLN A 171 -1.12 18.56 -1.87
C GLN A 171 -1.15 17.41 -2.90
N SER A 172 -0.24 17.44 -3.89
CA SER A 172 -0.25 16.51 -5.02
C SER A 172 0.44 15.18 -4.68
N TRP A 173 0.00 14.52 -3.60
CA TRP A 173 0.63 13.34 -2.98
C TRP A 173 0.84 12.15 -3.93
N ARG A 174 -0.02 12.02 -4.96
CA ARG A 174 0.09 10.98 -6.00
C ARG A 174 1.45 10.94 -6.69
N LYS A 175 2.15 12.09 -6.79
CA LYS A 175 3.49 12.18 -7.39
C LYS A 175 4.55 11.43 -6.56
N VAL A 176 4.36 11.37 -5.26
CA VAL A 176 5.31 10.78 -4.30
C VAL A 176 4.96 9.33 -3.98
N LEU A 177 3.67 8.98 -4.03
CA LEU A 177 3.20 7.61 -3.75
C LEU A 177 3.32 6.65 -4.96
N GLY A 178 3.86 7.12 -6.08
CA GLY A 178 4.10 6.31 -7.27
C GLY A 178 5.28 5.34 -7.13
N ARG A 179 5.31 4.33 -8.01
CA ARG A 179 6.42 3.35 -8.15
C ARG A 179 7.43 3.73 -9.24
N THR A 180 7.42 4.98 -9.70
CA THR A 180 8.36 5.46 -10.72
C THR A 180 9.70 5.81 -10.08
N ARG A 181 10.78 5.77 -10.88
CA ARG A 181 12.11 6.24 -10.43
C ARG A 181 12.04 7.67 -9.88
N ARG A 182 11.27 8.56 -10.54
CA ARG A 182 11.06 9.93 -10.06
C ARG A 182 10.36 10.01 -8.71
N ALA A 183 9.34 9.18 -8.48
CA ALA A 183 8.67 9.11 -7.18
C ALA A 183 9.63 8.62 -6.08
N GLN A 184 10.53 7.68 -6.42
CA GLN A 184 11.57 7.21 -5.50
C GLN A 184 12.59 8.31 -5.16
N GLU A 185 13.07 9.06 -6.16
CA GLU A 185 13.94 10.22 -5.96
C GLU A 185 13.29 11.28 -5.06
N LEU A 186 12.00 11.58 -5.29
CA LEU A 186 11.25 12.49 -4.43
C LEU A 186 11.17 11.97 -2.99
N ARG A 187 10.92 10.68 -2.78
CA ARG A 187 10.89 10.09 -1.43
C ARG A 187 12.25 10.14 -0.72
N GLN A 188 13.36 10.10 -1.44
CA GLN A 188 14.71 10.22 -0.85
C GLN A 188 15.02 11.63 -0.33
N ALA A 189 14.42 12.66 -0.94
CA ALA A 189 14.62 14.06 -0.57
C ALA A 189 13.39 14.66 0.16
N SER A 190 12.60 13.84 0.83
CA SER A 190 11.31 14.25 1.41
C SER A 190 11.43 14.83 2.83
N PRO A 191 10.74 15.94 3.14
CA PRO A 191 10.59 16.42 4.52
C PRO A 191 9.57 15.62 5.34
N LEU A 192 8.71 14.82 4.71
CA LEU A 192 7.57 14.16 5.38
C LEU A 192 7.94 13.18 6.51
N PRO A 193 9.02 12.39 6.43
CA PRO A 193 9.40 11.53 7.55
C PRO A 193 9.82 12.29 8.81
N THR A 194 10.25 13.56 8.67
CA THR A 194 10.77 14.38 9.79
C THR A 194 9.67 15.00 10.65
N ILE A 195 8.46 15.14 10.09
CA ILE A 195 7.30 15.67 10.83
C ILE A 195 6.57 14.60 11.64
N LEU A 196 6.88 13.31 11.40
CA LEU A 196 6.30 12.20 12.15
C LEU A 196 6.86 12.11 13.58
N PRO A 197 6.01 11.86 14.59
CA PRO A 197 6.46 11.53 15.95
C PRO A 197 7.41 10.33 15.96
N GLU A 198 8.42 10.35 16.84
CA GLU A 198 9.43 9.30 16.92
C GLU A 198 8.80 7.92 17.16
N ALA A 199 7.85 7.82 18.09
CA ALA A 199 7.19 6.57 18.43
C ALA A 199 6.49 5.93 17.22
N LEU A 200 5.75 6.72 16.44
CA LEU A 200 5.05 6.25 15.26
C LEU A 200 6.02 5.85 14.14
N ARG A 201 7.10 6.60 13.97
CA ARG A 201 8.18 6.23 13.04
C ARG A 201 8.77 4.87 13.41
N GLN A 202 9.09 4.66 14.68
CA GLN A 202 9.66 3.40 15.17
C GLN A 202 8.69 2.22 15.00
N ASP A 203 7.40 2.44 15.23
CA ASP A 203 6.36 1.42 15.03
C ASP A 203 6.27 1.00 13.55
N VAL A 204 6.15 1.95 12.62
CA VAL A 204 6.15 1.66 11.17
C VAL A 204 7.42 0.90 10.76
N LEU A 205 8.59 1.28 11.29
CA LEU A 205 9.86 0.57 11.05
C LEU A 205 9.88 -0.84 11.64
N ALA A 206 9.25 -1.06 12.79
CA ALA A 206 9.10 -2.38 13.41
C ALA A 206 8.20 -3.29 12.57
N GLN A 207 7.05 -2.78 12.11
CA GLN A 207 6.12 -3.51 11.24
C GLN A 207 6.79 -3.95 9.93
N VAL A 208 7.54 -3.06 9.27
CA VAL A 208 8.29 -3.41 8.05
C VAL A 208 9.37 -4.47 8.34
N ARG A 209 10.09 -4.38 9.46
CA ARG A 209 11.08 -5.39 9.86
C ARG A 209 10.44 -6.75 10.12
N SER A 210 9.27 -6.77 10.75
CA SER A 210 8.49 -7.99 10.97
C SER A 210 8.11 -8.64 9.63
N LEU A 211 7.58 -7.85 8.69
CA LEU A 211 7.24 -8.32 7.34
C LEU A 211 8.44 -8.90 6.57
N LYS A 212 9.64 -8.33 6.74
CA LYS A 212 10.88 -8.89 6.17
C LYS A 212 11.24 -10.25 6.78
N LYS A 213 11.10 -10.40 8.10
CA LYS A 213 11.36 -11.68 8.79
C LYS A 213 10.33 -12.73 8.37
N GLY A 214 9.12 -12.29 8.07
CA GLY A 214 7.96 -13.09 7.69
C GLY A 214 6.90 -12.94 8.76
N VAL A 215 5.69 -12.55 8.35
CA VAL A 215 4.52 -12.48 9.24
C VAL A 215 3.67 -13.71 8.98
N VAL A 216 3.34 -14.44 10.05
CA VAL A 216 2.42 -15.57 10.01
C VAL A 216 1.00 -15.05 10.22
N LEU A 217 0.12 -15.34 9.26
CA LEU A 217 -1.32 -15.10 9.35
C LEU A 217 -2.01 -16.43 9.71
N GLY A 218 -2.81 -16.45 10.76
CA GLY A 218 -3.59 -17.60 11.24
C GLY A 218 -3.93 -17.45 12.73
N ASP A 219 -4.89 -18.24 13.23
CA ASP A 219 -5.22 -18.29 14.66
C ASP A 219 -3.94 -18.58 15.47
N GLN A 220 -3.54 -17.66 16.34
CA GLN A 220 -2.53 -17.92 17.36
C GLN A 220 -3.22 -18.54 18.58
N GLU A 221 -2.51 -19.48 19.22
CA GLU A 221 -2.97 -20.26 20.39
C GLU A 221 -3.65 -19.43 21.48
#